data_AF-A0A351KH75-F1
#
_entry.id   AF-A0A351KH75-F1
#
_cell.length_a   1.000
_cell.length_b   1.000
_cell.length_c   1.000
_cell.angle_alpha   90.00
_cell.angle_beta   90.00
_cell.angle_gamma   90.00
#
_symmetry.space_group_name_H-M   'P 1'
#
loop_
_entity.id
_entity.type
_entity.pdbx_description
1 polymer ?
#
loop_
_entity_poly.entity_id
_entity_poly.type
_entity_poly.pdbx_seq_one_letter_code
_entity_poly.pdbx_strand_id
1 'polypeptide(L)'
;MGNIVSTKQMLLNAQKGNYAVPAFNIHNLETIQVVVETAAEMRSPVILAGTPGTINYAGADYIVAIAGVAASKYDIPIAVHLDHFEDVEAIKGNIDMGFKSAMIDAS
;
A
#
# COMPACT_ATOMS: atom_id res chain seq x y z
N MET A 1 1.81 15.78 -8.86
CA MET A 1 1.54 15.12 -7.58
C MET A 1 1.75 13.63 -7.79
N GLY A 2 2.64 13.02 -7.01
CA GLY A 2 2.94 11.59 -7.12
C GLY A 2 1.73 10.78 -6.67
N ASN A 3 1.34 9.81 -7.48
CA ASN A 3 0.18 8.95 -7.20
C ASN A 3 0.69 7.60 -6.71
N ILE A 4 0.08 7.07 -5.64
CA ILE A 4 0.23 5.65 -5.28
C ILE A 4 -0.09 4.77 -6.50
N VAL A 5 0.62 3.65 -6.64
CA VAL A 5 0.53 2.76 -7.80
C VAL A 5 -0.09 1.40 -7.44
N SER A 6 -0.56 0.66 -8.45
CA SER A 6 -0.91 -0.75 -8.26
C SER A 6 0.34 -1.61 -8.07
N THR A 7 0.20 -2.78 -7.43
CA THR A 7 1.30 -3.73 -7.24
C THR A 7 1.69 -4.48 -8.52
N LYS A 8 0.89 -4.41 -9.59
CA LYS A 8 1.10 -5.19 -10.82
C LYS A 8 2.51 -5.07 -11.38
N GLN A 9 2.95 -3.84 -11.69
CA GLN A 9 4.25 -3.66 -12.36
C GLN A 9 5.43 -3.95 -11.44
N MET A 10 5.35 -3.57 -10.16
CA MET A 10 6.44 -3.82 -9.20
C MET A 10 6.63 -5.32 -8.94
N LEU A 11 5.53 -6.10 -8.85
CA LEU A 11 5.62 -7.55 -8.65
C LEU A 11 6.09 -8.27 -9.91
N LEU A 12 5.68 -7.83 -11.11
CA LEU A 12 6.23 -8.33 -12.37
C LEU A 12 7.73 -8.06 -12.50
N ASN A 13 8.20 -6.90 -12.05
CA ASN A 13 9.63 -6.59 -12.00
C ASN A 13 10.37 -7.46 -10.99
N ALA A 14 9.80 -7.66 -9.79
CA ALA A 14 10.35 -8.55 -8.75
C ALA A 14 10.51 -9.98 -9.25
N GLN A 15 9.47 -10.53 -9.88
CA GLN A 15 9.50 -11.87 -10.45
C GLN A 15 10.59 -12.02 -11.52
N LYS A 16 10.71 -11.05 -12.44
CA LYS A 16 11.76 -11.06 -13.48
C LYS A 16 13.17 -10.88 -12.91
N GLY A 17 13.30 -10.08 -11.84
CA GLY A 17 14.56 -9.75 -11.20
C GLY A 17 15.00 -10.72 -10.10
N ASN A 18 14.23 -11.78 -9.83
CA ASN A 18 14.47 -12.74 -8.74
C ASN A 18 14.64 -12.08 -7.36
N TYR A 19 13.77 -11.12 -7.05
CA TYR A 19 13.69 -10.49 -5.73
C TYR A 19 12.24 -10.37 -5.27
N ALA A 20 12.03 -10.03 -3.99
CA ALA A 20 10.71 -9.78 -3.43
C ALA A 20 10.53 -8.28 -3.15
N VAL A 21 9.29 -7.79 -3.27
CA VAL A 21 8.91 -6.46 -2.79
C VAL A 21 8.38 -6.64 -1.36
N PRO A 22 8.91 -5.92 -0.36
CA PRO A 22 8.42 -6.05 1.00
C PRO A 22 7.02 -5.44 1.12
N ALA A 23 6.14 -6.17 1.79
CA ALA A 23 4.83 -5.70 2.22
C ALA A 23 4.83 -5.57 3.74
N PHE A 24 4.68 -4.35 4.24
CA PHE A 24 4.67 -4.05 5.67
C PHE A 24 3.28 -3.61 6.08
N ASN A 25 2.72 -4.22 7.14
CA ASN A 25 1.51 -3.68 7.74
C ASN A 25 1.79 -2.31 8.38
N ILE A 26 0.92 -1.34 8.10
CA ILE A 26 0.91 -0.02 8.71
C ILE A 26 -0.27 0.13 9.66
N HIS A 27 -0.24 1.15 10.52
CA HIS A 27 -1.29 1.37 11.52
C HIS A 27 -1.70 2.85 11.68
N ASN A 28 -0.83 3.77 11.30
CA ASN A 28 -0.97 5.20 11.53
C ASN A 28 0.04 6.00 10.67
N LEU A 29 0.11 7.31 10.87
CA LEU A 29 1.05 8.19 10.18
C LEU A 29 2.50 7.76 10.40
N GLU A 30 2.89 7.51 11.65
CA GLU A 30 4.26 7.22 12.05
C GLU A 30 4.80 5.94 11.38
N THR A 31 3.98 4.90 11.32
CA THR A 31 4.33 3.63 10.65
C THR A 31 4.44 3.80 9.14
N ILE A 32 3.61 4.62 8.50
CA ILE A 32 3.77 4.94 7.08
C ILE A 32 5.08 5.71 6.85
N GLN A 33 5.35 6.73 7.67
CA GLN A 33 6.55 7.55 7.53
C GLN A 33 7.82 6.69 7.63
N VAL A 34 7.97 5.90 8.69
CA VAL A 34 9.19 5.11 8.90
C VAL A 34 9.41 4.07 7.79
N VAL A 35 8.34 3.41 7.33
CA VAL A 35 8.43 2.41 6.25
C VAL A 35 8.82 3.07 4.94
N VAL A 36 8.17 4.17 4.56
CA VAL A 36 8.44 4.85 3.30
C VAL A 36 9.81 5.53 3.32
N GLU A 37 10.19 6.18 4.42
CA GLU A 37 11.51 6.81 4.58
C GLU A 37 12.63 5.79 4.42
N THR A 38 12.51 4.66 5.12
CA THR A 38 13.50 3.57 5.03
C THR A 38 13.54 2.98 3.62
N ALA A 39 12.38 2.72 3.01
CA ALA A 39 12.32 2.23 1.63
C ALA A 39 12.96 3.20 0.64
N ALA A 40 12.77 4.51 0.83
CA ALA A 40 13.36 5.54 -0.02
C ALA A 40 14.88 5.63 0.13
N GLU A 41 15.40 5.57 1.36
CA GLU A 41 16.84 5.51 1.64
C GLU A 41 17.49 4.29 0.97
N MET A 42 16.80 3.15 0.98
CA MET A 42 17.24 1.91 0.35
C MET A 42 16.95 1.83 -1.15
N ARG A 43 16.28 2.83 -1.74
CA ARG A 43 15.81 2.83 -3.13
C ARG A 43 14.99 1.58 -3.50
N SER A 44 14.15 1.13 -2.57
CA SER A 44 13.31 -0.04 -2.74
C SER A 44 11.87 0.35 -3.10
N PRO A 45 11.18 -0.38 -4.00
CA PRO A 45 9.72 -0.35 -4.02
C PRO A 45 9.15 -0.89 -2.69
N VAL A 46 7.96 -0.45 -2.32
CA VAL A 46 7.32 -0.89 -1.06
C VAL A 46 5.80 -1.00 -1.18
N ILE A 47 5.24 -1.98 -0.48
CA ILE A 47 3.80 -2.17 -0.31
C ILE A 47 3.43 -1.84 1.14
N LEU A 48 2.55 -0.86 1.33
CA LEU A 48 1.95 -0.51 2.62
C LEU A 48 0.64 -1.31 2.76
N ALA A 49 0.62 -2.32 3.62
CA ALA A 49 -0.50 -3.21 3.80
C ALA A 49 -1.36 -2.78 5.00
N GLY A 50 -2.68 -2.93 4.91
CA GLY A 50 -3.60 -2.66 6.01
C GLY A 50 -4.69 -3.72 6.07
N THR A 51 -4.84 -4.35 7.24
CA THR A 51 -5.92 -5.30 7.53
C THR A 51 -7.26 -4.58 7.65
N PRO A 52 -8.43 -5.26 7.62
CA PRO A 52 -9.72 -4.60 7.76
C PRO A 52 -9.81 -3.78 9.05
N GLY A 53 -9.31 -4.31 10.17
CA GLY A 53 -9.27 -3.60 11.45
C GLY A 53 -8.42 -2.32 11.39
N THR A 54 -7.29 -2.36 10.71
CA THR A 54 -6.40 -1.19 10.51
C THR A 54 -7.10 -0.12 9.69
N ILE A 55 -7.64 -0.50 8.53
CA ILE A 55 -8.26 0.44 7.58
C ILE A 55 -9.50 1.10 8.22
N ASN A 56 -10.30 0.32 8.94
CA ASN A 56 -11.47 0.83 9.65
C ASN A 56 -11.11 1.77 10.81
N TYR A 57 -10.05 1.45 11.57
CA TYR A 57 -9.60 2.28 12.68
C TYR A 57 -8.99 3.61 12.20
N ALA A 58 -8.09 3.56 11.23
CA ALA A 58 -7.35 4.73 10.77
C ALA A 58 -8.18 5.63 9.85
N GLY A 59 -9.19 5.08 9.19
CA GLY A 59 -9.91 5.73 8.09
C GLY A 59 -9.21 5.52 6.76
N ALA A 60 -9.92 4.89 5.82
CA ALA A 60 -9.41 4.55 4.49
C ALA A 60 -8.93 5.78 3.71
N ASP A 61 -9.68 6.87 3.78
CA ASP A 61 -9.37 8.17 3.15
C ASP A 61 -8.10 8.80 3.74
N TYR A 62 -7.92 8.76 5.05
CA TYR A 62 -6.68 9.20 5.70
C TYR A 62 -5.47 8.40 5.23
N ILE A 63 -5.59 7.07 5.18
CA ILE A 63 -4.49 6.20 4.72
C ILE A 63 -4.11 6.54 3.27
N VAL A 64 -5.09 6.67 2.36
CA VAL A 64 -4.83 7.05 0.96
C VAL A 64 -4.18 8.43 0.86
N ALA A 65 -4.68 9.41 1.62
CA ALA A 65 -4.15 10.77 1.61
C ALA A 65 -2.69 10.82 2.12
N ILE A 66 -2.39 10.18 3.25
CA ILE A 66 -1.04 10.13 3.82
C ILE A 66 -0.08 9.43 2.85
N ALA A 67 -0.48 8.28 2.29
CA ALA A 67 0.33 7.55 1.32
C ALA A 67 0.54 8.34 0.01
N GLY A 68 -0.46 9.11 -0.43
CA GLY A 68 -0.35 10.01 -1.58
C GLY A 68 0.64 11.16 -1.36
N VAL A 69 0.68 11.73 -0.14
CA VAL A 69 1.71 12.69 0.25
C VAL A 69 3.09 12.04 0.23
N ALA A 70 3.23 10.84 0.79
CA ALA A 70 4.49 10.10 0.79
C ALA A 70 4.98 9.79 -0.64
N ALA A 71 4.09 9.34 -1.53
CA ALA A 71 4.38 9.09 -2.94
C ALA A 71 4.74 10.36 -3.73
N SER A 72 4.31 11.53 -3.27
CA SER A 72 4.74 12.82 -3.85
C SER A 72 6.09 13.29 -3.33
N LYS A 73 6.51 12.83 -2.14
CA LYS A 73 7.75 13.24 -1.47
C LYS A 73 8.94 12.37 -1.87
N TYR A 74 8.73 11.09 -2.13
CA TYR A 74 9.79 10.12 -2.41
C TYR A 74 9.68 9.53 -3.82
N ASP A 75 10.80 9.47 -4.54
CA ASP A 75 10.89 8.93 -5.90
C ASP A 75 11.10 7.40 -5.89
N ILE A 76 10.14 6.69 -5.30
CA ILE A 76 10.08 5.21 -5.30
C ILE A 76 8.65 4.73 -5.56
N PRO A 77 8.45 3.51 -6.11
CA PRO A 77 7.11 2.94 -6.24
C PRO A 77 6.51 2.60 -4.87
N ILE A 78 5.38 3.24 -4.54
CA ILE A 78 4.62 3.00 -3.31
C ILE A 78 3.22 2.50 -3.67
N ALA A 79 2.85 1.33 -3.17
CA ALA A 79 1.49 0.82 -3.25
C ALA A 79 0.84 0.78 -1.87
N VAL A 80 -0.48 0.95 -1.82
CA VAL A 80 -1.30 0.67 -0.63
C VAL A 80 -2.15 -0.56 -0.94
N HIS A 81 -2.15 -1.53 -0.03
CA HIS A 81 -2.77 -2.85 -0.21
C HIS A 81 -3.78 -3.15 0.89
N LEU A 82 -4.99 -3.53 0.49
CA LEU A 82 -6.00 -4.10 1.38
C LEU A 82 -5.62 -5.55 1.67
N ASP A 83 -5.24 -5.82 2.92
CA ASP A 83 -4.68 -7.09 3.37
C ASP A 83 -5.76 -7.94 4.02
N HIS A 84 -5.91 -9.21 3.63
CA HIS A 84 -6.91 -10.14 4.19
C HIS A 84 -8.36 -9.60 4.26
N PHE A 85 -8.86 -8.99 3.17
CA PHE A 85 -10.28 -8.60 3.12
C PHE A 85 -11.13 -9.78 2.66
N GLU A 86 -12.26 -10.02 3.32
CA GLU A 86 -13.18 -11.13 3.00
C GLU A 86 -14.44 -10.66 2.24
N ASP A 87 -14.85 -9.40 2.44
CA ASP A 87 -16.06 -8.82 1.84
C ASP A 87 -15.74 -8.04 0.54
N VAL A 88 -16.32 -8.49 -0.57
CA VAL A 88 -16.17 -7.89 -1.89
C VAL A 88 -16.71 -6.45 -1.93
N GLU A 89 -17.80 -6.15 -1.23
CA GLU A 89 -18.36 -4.79 -1.24
C GLU A 89 -17.45 -3.82 -0.46
N ALA A 90 -16.88 -4.27 0.66
CA ALA A 90 -15.85 -3.52 1.37
C ALA A 90 -14.61 -3.25 0.50
N ILE A 91 -14.15 -4.24 -0.28
CA ILE A 91 -13.02 -4.06 -1.21
C ILE A 91 -13.37 -3.02 -2.27
N LYS A 92 -14.54 -3.11 -2.92
CA LYS A 92 -14.99 -2.14 -3.94
C LYS A 92 -15.04 -0.72 -3.38
N GLY A 93 -15.63 -0.53 -2.20
CA GLY A 93 -15.70 0.78 -1.55
C GLY A 93 -14.32 1.39 -1.31
N ASN A 94 -13.34 0.58 -0.87
CA ASN A 94 -11.97 1.06 -0.70
C ASN A 94 -11.26 1.34 -2.04
N ILE A 95 -11.52 0.56 -3.10
CA ILE A 95 -11.00 0.86 -4.44
C ILE A 95 -11.52 2.22 -4.93
N ASP A 96 -12.79 2.53 -4.73
CA ASP A 96 -13.39 3.82 -5.09
C ASP A 96 -12.77 4.99 -4.32
N MET A 97 -12.25 4.75 -3.11
CA MET A 97 -11.50 5.74 -2.32
C MET A 97 -10.04 5.94 -2.77
N GLY A 98 -9.54 5.09 -3.67
CA GLY A 98 -8.23 5.26 -4.30
C GLY A 98 -7.22 4.14 -4.03
N PHE A 99 -7.60 3.07 -3.32
CA PHE A 99 -6.76 1.87 -3.20
C PHE A 99 -6.60 1.19 -4.58
N LYS A 100 -5.40 0.67 -4.86
CA LYS A 100 -5.06 0.08 -6.18
C LYS A 100 -4.54 -1.35 -6.10
N SER A 101 -4.67 -1.97 -4.93
CA SER A 101 -4.21 -3.32 -4.65
C SER A 101 -5.05 -3.90 -3.51
N ALA A 102 -5.50 -5.13 -3.66
CA ALA A 102 -6.33 -5.81 -2.67
C ALA A 102 -6.05 -7.32 -2.69
N MET A 103 -6.16 -7.94 -1.52
CA MET A 103 -6.23 -9.37 -1.32
C MET A 103 -7.64 -9.71 -0.84
N ILE A 104 -8.36 -10.48 -1.67
CA ILE A 104 -9.57 -11.19 -1.24
C ILE A 104 -9.11 -12.50 -0.59
N ASP A 105 -9.39 -12.67 0.69
CA ASP A 105 -9.14 -13.92 1.40
C ASP A 105 -10.41 -14.76 1.45
N ALA A 106 -10.34 -15.92 0.81
CA ALA A 106 -11.40 -16.92 0.74
C ALA A 106 -10.77 -18.32 0.73
N SER A 107 -9.69 -18.49 1.49
CA SER A 107 -8.84 -19.67 1.54
C SER A 107 -9.41 -20.86 2.32
#